data_AF-M6ZQJ5-F1
#
_entry.id   AF-M6ZQJ5-F1
#
_cell.length_a   1.000
_cell.length_b   1.000
_cell.length_c   1.000
_cell.angle_alpha   90.00
_cell.angle_beta   90.00
_cell.angle_gamma   90.00
#
_symmetry.space_group_name_H-M   'P 1'
#
loop_
_entity.id
_entity.type
_entity.pdbx_description
1 polymer ?
#
loop_
_entity_poly.entity_id
_entity_poly.type
_entity_poly.pdbx_seq_one_letter_code
_entity_poly.pdbx_strand_id
1 'polypeptide(L)'
;MLVKALRSGVKLSHVPISLHPDVAGRIPHLRTWRDGMRHLLQILIHSQQLFYYTGFTLFWIGWVVTILGYFTGIIAIGPFHIFGIHSLTVSLLVATLGQTVWAIGLFLAARKIPELKLYSKLIHLSEDLLFWYSARMILVVILLFAFIVFRWWRNSFQLLDLEKEILMISFLSVQILNAIGQTITAHLLKRT
;
A
#
# COMPACT_ATOMS: atom_id res chain seq x y z
N MET A 1 11.68 -5.94 -25.18
CA MET A 1 11.14 -7.07 -25.95
C MET A 1 10.92 -8.31 -25.10
N LEU A 2 11.87 -8.71 -24.23
CA LEU A 2 11.74 -9.91 -23.38
C LEU A 2 10.45 -9.98 -22.55
N VAL A 3 10.11 -8.92 -21.80
CA VAL A 3 8.88 -8.87 -20.98
C VAL A 3 7.62 -9.10 -21.83
N LYS A 4 7.57 -8.55 -23.05
CA LYS A 4 6.44 -8.76 -23.97
C LYS A 4 6.38 -10.19 -24.47
N ALA A 5 7.52 -10.78 -24.86
CA ALA A 5 7.60 -12.17 -25.32
C ALA A 5 7.17 -13.18 -24.23
N LEU A 6 7.59 -12.94 -22.98
CA LEU A 6 7.16 -13.72 -21.81
C LEU A 6 5.64 -13.62 -21.60
N ARG A 7 5.08 -12.41 -21.67
CA ARG A 7 3.63 -12.21 -21.52
C ARG A 7 2.81 -12.82 -22.66
N SER A 8 3.35 -12.91 -23.86
CA SER A 8 2.69 -13.57 -25.00
C SER A 8 2.86 -15.10 -24.99
N GLY A 9 3.51 -15.69 -23.98
CA GLY A 9 3.67 -17.14 -23.88
C GLY A 9 4.51 -17.75 -25.01
N VAL A 10 5.40 -16.96 -25.61
CA VAL A 10 6.22 -17.42 -26.74
C VAL A 10 7.28 -18.39 -26.22
N LYS A 11 7.56 -19.45 -26.98
CA LYS A 11 8.67 -20.37 -26.67
C LYS A 11 9.99 -19.61 -26.68
N LEU A 12 10.68 -19.61 -25.56
CA LEU A 12 12.00 -19.01 -25.39
C LEU A 12 13.04 -20.11 -25.33
N SER A 13 14.08 -20.01 -26.15
CA SER A 13 15.28 -20.83 -26.08
C SER A 13 16.49 -19.93 -25.85
N HIS A 14 17.34 -20.28 -24.89
CA HIS A 14 18.62 -19.61 -24.70
C HIS A 14 19.69 -20.34 -25.50
N VAL A 15 20.43 -19.61 -26.32
CA VAL A 15 21.64 -20.11 -26.99
C VAL A 15 22.83 -19.61 -26.18
N PRO A 16 23.68 -20.50 -25.61
CA PRO A 16 24.88 -20.10 -24.90
C PRO A 16 25.75 -19.26 -25.83
N ILE A 17 26.10 -18.04 -25.39
CA ILE A 17 27.01 -17.17 -26.12
C ILE A 17 28.00 -16.54 -25.15
N SER A 18 29.28 -16.56 -25.54
CA SER A 18 30.31 -15.78 -24.85
C SER A 18 30.24 -14.35 -25.35
N LEU A 19 30.07 -13.40 -24.43
CA LEU A 19 30.12 -11.98 -24.74
C LEU A 19 31.57 -11.58 -24.98
N HIS A 20 31.87 -11.15 -26.20
CA HIS A 20 33.18 -10.62 -26.57
C HIS A 20 33.09 -9.09 -26.67
N PRO A 21 34.17 -8.36 -26.34
CA PRO A 21 34.22 -6.92 -26.61
C PRO A 21 34.01 -6.66 -28.10
N ASP A 22 33.02 -5.82 -28.42
CA ASP A 22 32.70 -5.44 -29.81
C ASP A 22 33.88 -4.74 -30.51
N VAL A 23 34.61 -3.90 -29.76
CA VAL A 23 35.82 -3.20 -30.25
C VAL A 23 36.91 -3.26 -29.18
N ALA A 24 38.12 -3.67 -29.58
CA ALA A 24 39.29 -3.67 -28.71
C ALA A 24 39.60 -2.24 -28.21
N GLY A 25 39.77 -2.08 -26.89
CA GLY A 25 40.06 -0.78 -26.27
C GLY A 25 38.84 0.10 -25.96
N ARG A 26 37.62 -0.33 -26.28
CA ARG A 26 36.40 0.43 -25.93
C ARG A 26 36.05 0.27 -24.46
N ILE A 27 35.90 1.40 -23.76
CA ILE A 27 35.47 1.44 -22.36
C ILE A 27 33.97 1.08 -22.28
N PRO A 28 33.54 0.20 -21.35
CA PRO A 28 32.13 -0.09 -21.12
C PRO A 28 31.35 1.20 -20.81
N HIS A 29 30.33 1.49 -21.62
CA HIS A 29 29.49 2.69 -21.46
C HIS A 29 28.23 2.44 -20.60
N LEU A 30 27.98 1.18 -20.23
CA LEU A 30 26.87 0.78 -19.37
C LEU A 30 27.09 1.30 -17.96
N ARG A 31 26.09 2.00 -17.43
CA ARG A 31 26.09 2.50 -16.06
C ARG A 31 25.34 1.51 -15.21
N THR A 32 26.06 0.58 -14.57
CA THR A 32 25.52 -0.60 -13.88
C THR A 32 24.27 -0.30 -13.06
N TRP A 33 24.30 0.72 -12.19
CA TRP A 33 23.18 1.08 -11.33
C TRP A 33 22.03 1.78 -12.07
N ARG A 34 22.35 2.78 -12.90
CA ARG A 34 21.33 3.56 -13.61
C ARG A 34 20.57 2.71 -14.62
N ASP A 35 21.29 1.91 -15.39
CA ASP A 35 20.68 1.07 -16.42
C ASP A 35 19.99 -0.15 -15.79
N GLY A 36 20.56 -0.74 -14.73
CA GLY A 36 19.90 -1.78 -13.95
C GLY A 36 18.57 -1.32 -13.34
N MET A 37 18.54 -0.12 -12.75
CA MET A 37 17.31 0.45 -12.18
C MET A 37 16.26 0.73 -13.27
N ARG A 38 16.64 1.27 -14.44
CA ARG A 38 15.72 1.45 -15.58
C ARG A 38 15.10 0.12 -16.00
N HIS A 39 15.92 -0.94 -16.05
CA HIS A 39 15.43 -2.27 -16.39
C HIS A 39 14.48 -2.83 -15.32
N LEU A 40 14.81 -2.70 -14.03
CA LEU A 40 13.94 -3.13 -12.94
C LEU A 40 12.59 -2.42 -12.97
N LEU A 41 12.58 -1.10 -13.15
CA LEU A 41 11.35 -0.32 -13.26
C LEU A 41 10.49 -0.76 -14.47
N GLN A 42 11.13 -1.16 -15.57
CA GLN A 42 10.45 -1.72 -16.74
C GLN A 42 9.80 -3.08 -16.46
N ILE A 43 10.33 -3.88 -15.53
CA ILE A 43 9.69 -5.13 -15.06
C ILE A 43 8.53 -4.79 -14.13
N LEU A 44 8.77 -3.92 -13.14
CA LEU A 44 7.79 -3.57 -12.12
C LEU A 44 6.52 -2.93 -12.71
N ILE A 45 6.64 -2.09 -13.74
CA ILE A 45 5.48 -1.47 -14.41
C ILE A 45 4.53 -2.51 -15.07
N HIS A 46 4.98 -3.75 -15.27
CA HIS A 46 4.16 -4.85 -15.80
C HIS A 46 3.70 -5.84 -14.72
N SER A 47 4.05 -5.61 -13.45
CA SER A 47 3.88 -6.57 -12.36
C SER A 47 2.74 -6.17 -11.41
N GLN A 48 1.52 -5.96 -11.95
CA GLN A 48 0.35 -5.54 -11.14
C GLN A 48 0.08 -6.50 -9.98
N GLN A 49 0.17 -7.82 -10.23
CA GLN A 49 -0.09 -8.87 -9.25
C GLN A 49 0.88 -8.86 -8.07
N LEU A 50 2.17 -8.56 -8.33
CA LEU A 50 3.18 -8.49 -7.28
C LEU A 50 2.82 -7.44 -6.23
N PHE A 51 2.45 -6.25 -6.69
CA PHE A 51 2.06 -5.14 -5.82
C PHE A 51 0.73 -5.43 -5.11
N TYR A 52 -0.22 -6.06 -5.81
CA TYR A 52 -1.49 -6.48 -5.22
C TYR A 52 -1.27 -7.43 -4.06
N TYR A 53 -0.65 -8.59 -4.28
CA TYR A 53 -0.54 -9.62 -3.24
C TYR A 53 0.38 -9.20 -2.11
N THR A 54 1.53 -8.59 -2.42
CA THR A 54 2.47 -8.12 -1.39
C THR A 54 1.85 -7.04 -0.52
N GLY A 55 1.27 -6.01 -1.15
CA GLY A 55 0.66 -4.90 -0.43
C GLY A 55 -0.57 -5.32 0.35
N PHE A 56 -1.44 -6.15 -0.23
CA PHE A 56 -2.63 -6.67 0.43
C PHE A 56 -2.29 -7.55 1.63
N THR A 57 -1.26 -8.40 1.52
CA THR A 57 -0.81 -9.24 2.63
C THR A 57 -0.29 -8.39 3.79
N LEU A 58 0.60 -7.43 3.52
CA LEU A 58 1.12 -6.53 4.56
C LEU A 58 0.02 -5.69 5.22
N PHE A 59 -0.93 -5.19 4.41
CA PHE A 59 -2.09 -4.45 4.90
C PHE A 59 -2.88 -5.29 5.91
N TRP A 60 -3.25 -6.52 5.55
CA TRP A 60 -4.03 -7.39 6.43
C TRP A 60 -3.26 -7.87 7.66
N ILE A 61 -1.94 -8.10 7.55
CA ILE A 61 -1.11 -8.39 8.72
C ILE A 61 -1.19 -7.23 9.73
N GLY A 62 -1.04 -5.99 9.26
CA GLY A 62 -1.19 -4.81 10.12
C GLY A 62 -2.56 -4.74 10.79
N TRP A 63 -3.64 -4.90 10.02
CA TRP A 63 -5.00 -4.94 10.54
C TRP A 63 -5.25 -6.03 11.58
N VAL A 64 -4.81 -7.26 11.32
CA VAL A 64 -4.98 -8.38 12.24
C VAL A 64 -4.25 -8.11 13.54
N VAL A 65 -3.00 -7.63 13.47
CA VAL A 65 -2.21 -7.28 14.67
C VAL A 65 -2.86 -6.15 15.45
N THR A 66 -3.35 -5.09 14.79
CA THR A 66 -4.01 -3.97 15.46
C THR A 66 -5.32 -4.39 16.13
N ILE A 67 -6.17 -5.14 15.42
CA ILE A 67 -7.46 -5.63 15.95
C ILE A 67 -7.22 -6.55 17.15
N LEU A 68 -6.36 -7.56 16.98
CA LEU A 68 -6.05 -8.48 18.07
C LEU A 68 -5.49 -7.73 19.27
N GLY A 69 -4.49 -6.87 19.07
CA GLY A 69 -3.88 -6.14 20.17
C GLY A 69 -4.81 -5.15 20.87
N TYR A 70 -5.78 -4.59 20.16
CA TYR A 70 -6.80 -3.74 20.77
C TYR A 70 -7.74 -4.53 21.69
N PHE A 71 -8.21 -5.70 21.26
CA PHE A 71 -9.15 -6.51 22.04
C PHE A 71 -8.49 -7.34 23.13
N THR A 72 -7.30 -7.89 22.90
CA THR A 72 -6.60 -8.73 23.89
C THR A 72 -5.87 -7.91 24.94
N GLY A 73 -5.46 -6.69 24.60
CA GLY A 73 -4.53 -5.92 25.42
C GLY A 73 -3.11 -6.50 25.39
N ILE A 74 -2.28 -6.03 26.31
CA ILE A 74 -0.85 -6.36 26.35
C ILE A 74 -0.68 -7.82 26.78
N ILE A 75 0.05 -8.60 26.00
CA ILE A 75 0.38 -9.98 26.31
C ILE A 75 1.88 -10.09 26.54
N ALA A 76 2.27 -10.72 27.66
CA ALA A 76 3.66 -11.04 27.95
C ALA A 76 4.00 -12.43 27.39
N ILE A 77 4.98 -12.49 26.48
CA ILE A 77 5.57 -13.73 25.97
C ILE A 77 7.05 -13.72 26.37
N GLY A 78 7.36 -14.41 27.47
CA GLY A 78 8.68 -14.35 28.09
C GLY A 78 9.04 -12.91 28.50
N PRO A 79 10.20 -12.36 28.07
CA PRO A 79 10.58 -10.98 28.39
C PRO A 79 9.88 -9.93 27.51
N PHE A 80 9.15 -10.35 26.46
CA PHE A 80 8.56 -9.44 25.49
C PHE A 80 7.11 -9.10 25.85
N HIS A 81 6.81 -7.81 25.86
CA HIS A 81 5.43 -7.30 25.99
C HIS A 81 4.94 -6.90 24.60
N ILE A 82 4.02 -7.69 24.06
CA ILE A 82 3.44 -7.49 22.73
C ILE A 82 2.07 -6.83 22.88
N PHE A 83 1.60 -6.15 21.81
CA PHE A 83 0.33 -5.41 21.77
C PHE A 83 0.28 -4.16 22.68
N GLY A 84 1.42 -3.70 23.15
CA GLY A 84 1.57 -2.35 23.71
C GLY A 84 1.59 -1.27 22.63
N ILE A 85 1.71 0.00 23.07
CA ILE A 85 1.70 1.18 22.19
C ILE A 85 2.74 1.09 21.06
N HIS A 86 3.93 0.58 21.35
CA HIS A 86 5.00 0.43 20.37
C HIS A 86 4.61 -0.58 19.27
N SER A 87 4.11 -1.75 19.66
CA SER A 87 3.67 -2.78 18.72
C SER A 87 2.51 -2.31 17.85
N LEU A 88 1.53 -1.61 18.44
CA LEU A 88 0.39 -1.06 17.72
C LEU A 88 0.81 0.05 16.75
N THR A 89 1.76 0.91 17.16
CA THR A 89 2.32 1.95 16.28
C THR A 89 3.07 1.33 15.09
N VAL A 90 3.87 0.27 15.32
CA VAL A 90 4.51 -0.47 14.23
C VAL A 90 3.47 -1.12 13.32
N SER A 91 2.39 -1.67 13.86
CA SER A 91 1.32 -2.26 13.05
C SER A 91 0.62 -1.23 12.14
N LEU A 92 0.46 0.02 12.59
CA LEU A 92 0.00 1.13 11.76
C LEU A 92 0.94 1.40 10.59
N LEU A 93 2.25 1.42 10.84
CA LEU A 93 3.24 1.62 9.78
C LEU A 93 3.21 0.47 8.76
N VAL A 94 3.12 -0.77 9.23
CA VAL A 94 3.04 -1.96 8.36
C VAL A 94 1.76 -1.94 7.51
N ALA A 95 0.61 -1.64 8.11
CA ALA A 95 -0.66 -1.53 7.38
C ALA A 95 -0.59 -0.44 6.31
N THR A 96 -0.07 0.73 6.68
CA THR A 96 0.08 1.88 5.78
C THR A 96 1.06 1.58 4.64
N LEU A 97 2.18 0.91 4.92
CA LEU A 97 3.14 0.48 3.90
C LEU A 97 2.52 -0.58 2.97
N GLY A 98 1.76 -1.53 3.51
CA GLY A 98 1.01 -2.48 2.70
C GLY A 98 0.03 -1.77 1.77
N GLN A 99 -0.68 -0.78 2.27
CA GLN A 99 -1.62 0.02 1.49
C GLN A 99 -0.92 0.83 0.38
N THR A 100 0.23 1.46 0.65
CA THR A 100 0.97 2.21 -0.38
C THR A 100 1.55 1.28 -1.45
N VAL A 101 2.11 0.13 -1.07
CA VAL A 101 2.57 -0.90 -2.02
C VAL A 101 1.40 -1.40 -2.87
N TRP A 102 0.25 -1.66 -2.25
CA TRP A 102 -0.96 -2.09 -2.95
C TRP A 102 -1.48 -1.01 -3.92
N ALA A 103 -1.39 0.26 -3.55
CA ALA A 103 -1.79 1.40 -4.37
C ALA A 103 -0.92 1.59 -5.62
N ILE A 104 0.39 1.26 -5.54
CA ILE A 104 1.24 1.24 -6.74
C ILE A 104 0.64 0.31 -7.80
N GLY A 105 0.19 -0.88 -7.41
CA GLY A 105 -0.49 -1.81 -8.31
C GLY A 105 -1.80 -1.25 -8.86
N LEU A 106 -2.58 -0.54 -8.03
CA LEU A 106 -3.81 0.15 -8.47
C LEU A 106 -3.51 1.23 -9.52
N PHE A 107 -2.46 2.04 -9.33
CA PHE A 107 -2.06 3.08 -10.28
C PHE A 107 -1.55 2.50 -11.60
N LEU A 108 -0.81 1.40 -11.55
CA LEU A 108 -0.41 0.65 -12.75
C LEU A 108 -1.63 0.09 -13.49
N ALA A 109 -2.63 -0.38 -12.75
CA ALA A 109 -3.90 -0.87 -13.30
C ALA A 109 -4.80 0.25 -13.82
N ALA A 110 -4.65 1.50 -13.36
CA ALA A 110 -5.38 2.66 -13.89
C ALA A 110 -4.86 3.09 -15.28
N ARG A 111 -3.55 2.93 -15.53
CA ARG A 111 -2.91 3.28 -16.82
C ARG A 111 -2.87 2.15 -17.85
N LYS A 112 -3.16 0.91 -17.42
CA LYS A 112 -3.12 -0.29 -18.27
C LYS A 112 -4.42 -1.07 -18.08
N ILE A 113 -4.59 -2.18 -18.77
CA ILE A 113 -5.73 -3.06 -18.54
C ILE A 113 -5.58 -3.69 -17.14
N PRO A 114 -6.59 -3.61 -16.25
CA PRO A 114 -6.54 -4.22 -14.94
C PRO A 114 -6.63 -5.75 -15.05
N GLU A 115 -5.63 -6.45 -14.50
CA GLU A 115 -5.63 -7.93 -14.48
C GLU A 115 -6.46 -8.51 -13.32
N LEU A 116 -6.67 -7.72 -12.27
CA LEU A 116 -7.33 -8.14 -11.03
C LEU A 116 -8.72 -7.52 -10.90
N LYS A 117 -9.72 -8.34 -10.52
CA LYS A 117 -11.13 -7.94 -10.39
C LYS A 117 -11.32 -6.75 -9.44
N LEU A 118 -10.62 -6.76 -8.31
CA LEU A 118 -10.76 -5.72 -7.29
C LEU A 118 -10.23 -4.37 -7.79
N TYR A 119 -9.09 -4.34 -8.50
CA TYR A 119 -8.61 -3.13 -9.16
C TYR A 119 -9.59 -2.62 -10.20
N SER A 120 -10.09 -3.51 -11.07
CA SER A 120 -11.09 -3.15 -12.07
C SER A 120 -12.34 -2.52 -11.42
N LYS A 121 -12.89 -3.14 -10.37
CA LYS A 121 -14.07 -2.62 -9.66
C LYS A 121 -13.83 -1.23 -9.08
N LEU A 122 -12.65 -0.97 -8.53
CA LEU A 122 -12.32 0.35 -7.96
C LEU A 122 -12.08 1.41 -9.02
N ILE A 123 -11.46 1.07 -10.14
CA ILE A 123 -11.15 2.01 -11.25
C ILE A 123 -12.40 2.36 -12.09
N HIS A 124 -13.39 1.47 -12.09
CA HIS A 124 -14.66 1.64 -12.80
C HIS A 124 -15.82 2.01 -11.87
N LEU A 125 -15.54 2.40 -10.63
CA LEU A 125 -16.54 2.97 -9.75
C LEU A 125 -17.11 4.25 -10.37
N SER A 126 -18.41 4.47 -10.30
CA SER A 126 -18.98 5.73 -10.81
C SER A 126 -18.50 6.90 -9.96
N GLU A 127 -18.29 8.05 -10.61
CA GLU A 127 -17.77 9.25 -9.97
C GLU A 127 -18.69 9.73 -8.83
N ASP A 128 -20.00 9.64 -9.02
CA ASP A 128 -21.00 10.04 -8.02
C ASP A 128 -20.85 9.17 -6.75
N LEU A 129 -20.72 7.86 -6.93
CA LEU A 129 -20.51 6.93 -5.81
C LEU A 129 -19.17 7.21 -5.14
N LEU A 130 -18.09 7.37 -5.90
CA LEU A 130 -16.76 7.67 -5.37
C LEU A 130 -16.82 8.93 -4.49
N PHE A 131 -17.44 10.01 -4.97
CA PHE A 131 -17.59 11.26 -4.25
C PHE A 131 -18.37 11.07 -2.95
N TRP A 132 -19.58 10.49 -3.02
CA TRP A 132 -20.43 10.33 -1.84
C TRP A 132 -19.87 9.35 -0.81
N TYR A 133 -19.25 8.24 -1.24
CA TYR A 133 -18.57 7.33 -0.33
C TYR A 133 -17.38 8.01 0.34
N SER A 134 -16.56 8.75 -0.40
CA SER A 134 -15.42 9.48 0.16
C SER A 134 -15.87 10.53 1.18
N ALA A 135 -16.90 11.32 0.85
CA ALA A 135 -17.46 12.33 1.76
C ALA A 135 -18.00 11.71 3.06
N ARG A 136 -18.73 10.59 2.96
CA ARG A 136 -19.24 9.86 4.14
C ARG A 136 -18.11 9.32 5.02
N MET A 137 -17.08 8.74 4.41
CA MET A 137 -15.95 8.18 5.15
C MET A 137 -15.09 9.26 5.81
N ILE A 138 -14.92 10.43 5.18
CA ILE A 138 -14.28 11.60 5.80
C ILE A 138 -15.11 12.10 6.99
N LEU A 139 -16.44 12.17 6.83
CA LEU A 139 -17.32 12.53 7.95
C LEU A 139 -17.17 11.57 9.12
N VAL A 140 -17.09 10.26 8.88
CA VAL A 140 -16.82 9.25 9.93
C VAL A 140 -15.50 9.54 10.64
N VAL A 141 -14.42 9.84 9.92
CA VAL A 141 -13.12 10.19 10.53
C VAL A 141 -13.24 11.42 11.42
N ILE A 142 -13.91 12.48 10.94
CA ILE A 142 -14.14 13.71 11.72
C ILE A 142 -14.93 13.39 13.00
N LEU A 143 -15.98 12.59 12.90
CA LEU A 143 -16.81 12.21 14.05
C LEU A 143 -16.03 11.37 15.08
N LEU A 144 -15.15 10.47 14.64
CA LEU A 144 -14.31 9.67 15.55
C LEU A 144 -13.35 10.57 16.36
N PHE A 145 -12.70 11.54 15.71
CA PHE A 145 -11.84 12.49 16.44
C PHE A 145 -12.65 13.45 17.32
N ALA A 146 -13.80 13.94 16.83
CA ALA A 146 -14.69 14.77 17.63
C ALA A 146 -15.18 14.03 18.88
N PHE A 147 -15.40 12.71 18.81
CA PHE A 147 -15.74 11.88 19.96
C PHE A 147 -14.63 11.85 21.01
N ILE A 148 -13.36 11.70 20.62
CA ILE A 148 -12.21 11.77 21.56
C ILE A 148 -12.15 13.13 22.22
N VAL A 149 -12.24 14.20 21.43
CA VAL A 149 -12.21 15.59 21.95
C VAL A 149 -13.37 15.84 22.90
N PHE A 150 -14.57 15.35 22.56
CA PHE A 150 -15.75 15.45 23.41
C PHE A 150 -15.56 14.69 24.73
N ARG A 151 -14.97 13.49 24.71
CA ARG A 151 -14.63 12.75 25.93
C ARG A 151 -13.62 13.51 26.79
N TRP A 152 -12.60 14.10 26.18
CA TRP A 152 -11.61 14.89 26.90
C TRP A 152 -12.22 16.14 27.53
N TRP A 153 -13.09 16.84 26.79
CA TRP A 153 -13.85 17.99 27.29
C TRP A 153 -14.76 17.61 28.47
N ARG A 154 -15.50 16.50 28.40
CA ARG A 154 -16.37 16.02 29.49
C ARG A 154 -15.63 15.70 30.78
N ASN A 155 -14.33 15.43 30.71
CA ASN A 155 -13.47 15.16 31.86
C ASN A 155 -12.60 16.37 32.22
N SER A 156 -13.04 17.59 31.89
CA SER A 156 -12.36 18.85 32.22
C SER A 156 -10.92 18.91 31.76
N PHE A 157 -10.62 18.29 30.60
CA PHE A 157 -9.29 18.23 30.02
C PHE A 157 -8.21 17.55 30.88
N GLN A 158 -8.60 16.70 31.83
CA GLN A 158 -7.67 15.94 32.66
C GLN A 158 -6.85 14.92 31.84
N LEU A 159 -5.77 14.42 32.45
CA LEU A 159 -4.97 13.34 31.88
C LEU A 159 -5.80 12.05 31.90
N LEU A 160 -6.17 11.56 30.71
CA LEU A 160 -6.95 10.34 30.54
C LEU A 160 -6.10 9.26 29.87
N ASP A 161 -6.23 8.01 30.31
CA ASP A 161 -5.64 6.85 29.63
C ASP A 161 -6.48 6.48 28.39
N LEU A 162 -6.40 7.31 27.35
CA LEU A 162 -7.06 7.08 26.05
C LEU A 162 -6.10 6.61 24.98
N GLU A 163 -4.89 6.18 25.35
CA GLU A 163 -3.81 5.90 24.39
C GLU A 163 -4.22 4.87 23.34
N LYS A 164 -4.80 3.74 23.77
CA LYS A 164 -5.27 2.69 22.87
C LYS A 164 -6.41 3.15 21.95
N GLU A 165 -7.31 3.97 22.46
CA GLU A 165 -8.44 4.50 21.68
C GLU A 165 -7.97 5.49 20.62
N ILE A 166 -7.05 6.39 20.99
CA ILE A 166 -6.42 7.35 20.08
C ILE A 166 -5.65 6.60 19.00
N LEU A 167 -4.89 5.56 19.33
CA LEU A 167 -4.18 4.73 18.35
C LEU A 167 -5.12 4.03 17.39
N MET A 168 -6.20 3.42 17.89
CA MET A 168 -7.18 2.72 17.04
C MET A 168 -7.88 3.71 16.09
N ILE A 169 -8.34 4.85 16.61
CA ILE A 169 -8.98 5.88 15.80
C ILE A 169 -8.00 6.45 14.77
N SER A 170 -6.75 6.70 15.17
CA SER A 170 -5.70 7.16 14.25
C SER A 170 -5.41 6.10 13.18
N PHE A 171 -5.34 4.83 13.56
CA PHE A 171 -5.14 3.72 12.63
C PHE A 171 -6.24 3.68 11.58
N LEU A 172 -7.51 3.62 12.01
CA LEU A 172 -8.67 3.60 11.12
C LEU A 172 -8.69 4.81 10.19
N SER A 173 -8.44 6.00 10.75
CA SER A 173 -8.45 7.25 10.01
C SER A 173 -7.39 7.29 8.92
N VAL A 174 -6.16 6.87 9.21
CA VAL A 174 -5.07 6.80 8.24
C VAL A 174 -5.42 5.81 7.11
N GLN A 175 -5.93 4.62 7.43
CA GLN A 175 -6.28 3.64 6.40
C GLN A 175 -7.42 4.15 5.49
N ILE A 176 -8.44 4.80 6.07
CA ILE A 176 -9.56 5.39 5.33
C ILE A 176 -9.09 6.52 4.41
N LEU A 177 -8.35 7.50 4.95
CA LEU A 177 -7.90 8.66 4.18
C LEU A 177 -6.96 8.26 3.05
N ASN A 178 -6.05 7.32 3.30
CA ASN A 178 -5.18 6.77 2.25
C ASN A 178 -5.98 6.05 1.18
N ALA A 179 -7.02 5.28 1.53
CA ALA A 179 -7.82 4.54 0.56
C ALA A 179 -8.58 5.51 -0.36
N ILE A 180 -9.15 6.57 0.22
CA ILE A 180 -9.81 7.65 -0.53
C ILE A 180 -8.81 8.35 -1.44
N GLY A 181 -7.68 8.81 -0.91
CA GLY A 181 -6.68 9.54 -1.70
C GLY A 181 -6.12 8.70 -2.86
N GLN A 182 -5.85 7.42 -2.63
CA GLN A 182 -5.35 6.51 -3.66
C GLN A 182 -6.41 6.18 -4.70
N THR A 183 -7.67 5.91 -4.29
CA THR A 183 -8.73 5.65 -5.27
C THR A 183 -9.04 6.86 -6.13
N ILE A 184 -9.09 8.07 -5.55
CA ILE A 184 -9.23 9.33 -6.32
C ILE A 184 -8.05 9.50 -7.27
N THR A 185 -6.82 9.30 -6.80
CA THR A 185 -5.61 9.40 -7.63
C THR A 185 -5.67 8.42 -8.81
N ALA A 186 -6.14 7.19 -8.60
CA ALA A 186 -6.32 6.22 -9.67
C ALA A 186 -7.33 6.70 -10.74
N HIS A 187 -8.43 7.36 -10.35
CA HIS A 187 -9.39 7.94 -11.28
C HIS A 187 -8.79 9.13 -12.05
N LEU A 188 -7.98 9.97 -11.40
CA LEU A 188 -7.26 11.06 -12.07
C LEU A 188 -6.27 10.51 -13.09
N LEU A 189 -5.49 9.49 -12.73
CA LEU A 189 -4.51 8.84 -13.62
C LEU A 189 -5.14 8.15 -14.83
N LYS A 190 -6.37 7.66 -14.71
CA LYS A 190 -7.13 7.07 -15.82
C LYS A 190 -7.51 8.10 -16.88
N ARG A 191 -7.65 9.38 -16.49
CA ARG A 191 -8.05 10.49 -17.37
C ARG A 191 -6.88 11.16 -18.09
N THR A 192 -5.64 10.90 -17.64
CA THR A 192 -4.40 11.40 -18.25
C THR A 192 -3.81 10.40 -19.24
#